data_AF-A0A1F3QHD4-F1
#
_entry.id   AF-A0A1F3QHD4-F1
#
_cell.length_a   1.000
_cell.length_b   1.000
_cell.length_c   1.000
_cell.angle_alpha   90.00
_cell.angle_beta   90.00
_cell.angle_gamma   90.00
#
_symmetry.space_group_name_H-M   'P 1'
#
loop_
_entity.id
_entity.type
_entity.pdbx_description
1 polymer ?
#
loop_
_entity_poly.entity_id
_entity_poly.type
_entity_poly.pdbx_seq_one_letter_code
_entity_poly.pdbx_strand_id
1 'polypeptide(L)' 'MADYILKISEKNTKALALLNYLKTLDFVELTKSTDWWDELSDDNKKAIEKGIKQADEGKLVSNKDAKKRIDNFFRQNG' A
#
# COMPACT_ATOMS: atom_id res chain seq x y z
N MET A 1 -10.18 -16.07 -21.68
CA MET A 1 -9.73 -14.77 -22.23
C MET A 1 -8.31 -14.54 -21.75
N ALA A 2 -7.46 -13.91 -22.56
CA ALA A 2 -6.09 -13.59 -22.20
C ALA A 2 -6.00 -12.08 -21.98
N ASP A 3 -5.45 -11.67 -20.85
CA ASP A 3 -5.36 -10.27 -20.46
C ASP A 3 -3.95 -9.75 -20.74
N TYR A 4 -3.85 -8.49 -21.17
CA TYR A 4 -2.58 -7.85 -21.52
C TYR A 4 -2.35 -6.62 -20.62
N ILE A 5 -1.11 -6.43 -20.17
CA ILE A 5 -0.70 -5.28 -19.35
C ILE A 5 0.04 -4.28 -20.23
N LEU A 6 -0.46 -3.04 -20.27
CA LEU A 6 0.19 -1.92 -20.97
C LEU A 6 0.73 -0.91 -19.96
N LYS A 7 2.05 -0.72 -19.92
CA LYS A 7 2.70 0.31 -19.09
C LYS A 7 2.87 1.60 -19.88
N ILE A 8 2.17 2.66 -19.47
CA ILE A 8 2.21 3.98 -20.12
C ILE A 8 2.84 4.99 -19.17
N SER A 9 3.85 5.73 -19.62
CA SER A 9 4.38 6.86 -18.85
C SER A 9 3.51 8.09 -19.05
N GLU A 10 2.89 8.59 -17.98
CA GLU A 10 2.09 9.83 -18.01
C GLU A 10 2.91 11.09 -18.34
N LYS A 11 4.25 11.00 -18.34
CA LYS A 11 5.16 12.11 -18.65
C LYS A 11 5.34 12.34 -20.15
N ASN A 12 4.87 11.44 -21.01
CA ASN A 12 5.02 11.56 -22.47
C ASN A 12 3.69 12.01 -23.11
N THR A 13 3.73 13.09 -23.89
CA THR A 13 2.54 13.70 -24.49
C THR A 13 1.83 12.79 -25.51
N LYS A 14 2.57 11.99 -26.28
CA LYS A 14 2.00 11.00 -27.20
C LYS A 14 1.37 9.84 -26.43
N ALA A 15 2.00 9.43 -25.33
CA ALA A 15 1.49 8.38 -24.45
C ALA A 15 0.18 8.81 -23.77
N LEU A 16 0.06 10.08 -23.37
CA LEU A 16 -1.18 10.67 -22.85
C LEU A 16 -2.29 10.72 -23.92
N ALA A 17 -1.95 11.10 -25.16
CA ALA A 17 -2.91 11.09 -26.26
C ALA A 17 -3.44 9.68 -26.55
N LEU A 18 -2.56 8.67 -26.56
CA LEU A 18 -2.94 7.26 -26.68
C LEU A 18 -3.86 6.82 -25.54
N LEU A 19 -3.51 7.15 -24.28
CA LEU A 19 -4.34 6.82 -23.13
C LEU A 19 -5.75 7.42 -23.24
N ASN A 20 -5.85 8.67 -23.70
CA ASN A 20 -7.15 9.32 -23.90
C ASN A 20 -7.96 8.68 -25.03
N TYR A 21 -7.31 8.24 -26.10
CA TYR A 21 -7.98 7.47 -27.14
C TYR A 21 -8.48 6.12 -26.61
N LEU A 22 -7.67 5.39 -25.84
CA LEU A 22 -8.09 4.11 -25.26
C LEU A 22 -9.32 4.27 -24.34
N LYS A 23 -9.44 5.39 -23.61
CA LYS A 23 -10.62 5.71 -22.78
C LYS A 23 -11.92 5.84 -23.57
N THR A 24 -11.88 6.08 -24.89
CA THR A 24 -13.09 6.21 -25.71
C THR A 24 -13.61 4.88 -26.23
N LEU A 25 -12.86 3.79 -26.07
CA LEU A 25 -13.22 2.46 -26.57
C LEU A 25 -14.05 1.73 -25.51
N ASP A 26 -15.23 1.25 -25.89
CA ASP A 26 -16.19 0.58 -25.00
C ASP A 26 -15.76 -0.83 -24.56
N PHE A 27 -14.84 -1.44 -25.31
CA PHE A 27 -14.26 -2.75 -25.01
C PHE A 27 -12.95 -2.68 -24.20
N VAL A 28 -12.51 -1.48 -23.77
CA VAL A 28 -11.27 -1.29 -23.02
C VAL A 28 -11.58 -0.86 -21.59
N GLU A 29 -11.15 -1.67 -20.63
CA GLU A 29 -11.13 -1.30 -19.21
C GLU A 29 -9.72 -0.80 -18.83
N LEU A 30 -9.64 0.41 -18.28
CA LEU A 30 -8.39 0.99 -17.79
C LEU A 30 -8.36 0.94 -16.27
N THR A 31 -7.51 0.08 -15.72
CA THR A 31 -7.22 0.04 -14.30
C THR A 31 -5.98 0.87 -14.00
N LYS A 32 -6.12 1.88 -13.13
CA LYS A 32 -4.95 2.58 -12.61
C LYS A 32 -4.35 1.69 -11.52
N SER A 33 -3.11 1.23 -11.71
CA SER A 33 -2.34 0.69 -10.61
C SER A 33 -1.97 1.84 -9.69
N THR A 34 -2.72 2.02 -8.61
CA THR A 34 -2.29 2.83 -7.47
C THR A 34 -1.24 2.07 -6.67
N ASP A 35 -0.27 2.79 -6.10
CA ASP A 35 0.62 2.17 -5.12
C ASP A 35 -0.24 1.81 -3.89
N TRP A 36 -0.02 0.63 -3.31
CA TRP A 36 -0.72 0.22 -2.09
C TRP A 36 -0.50 1.24 -0.97
N TRP A 37 0.64 1.94 -0.98
CA TRP A 37 0.92 3.01 -0.03
C TRP A 37 -0.10 4.14 -0.15
N ASP A 38 -0.48 4.52 -1.37
CA ASP A 38 -1.42 5.62 -1.61
C ASP A 38 -2.85 5.28 -1.17
N GLU A 39 -3.19 3.99 -1.09
CA GLU A 39 -4.49 3.48 -0.66
C GLU A 39 -4.67 3.47 0.87
N LEU A 40 -3.58 3.61 1.64
CA LEU A 40 -3.64 3.66 3.09
C LEU A 40 -4.16 5.01 3.61
N SER A 41 -4.97 4.95 4.68
CA SER A 41 -5.35 6.14 5.44
C SER A 41 -4.12 6.82 6.06
N ASP A 42 -4.22 8.12 6.32
CA ASP A 42 -3.15 8.89 6.95
C ASP A 42 -2.76 8.32 8.32
N ASP A 43 -3.73 7.81 9.08
CA ASP A 43 -3.47 7.19 10.38
C ASP A 43 -2.69 5.89 10.26
N ASN A 44 -2.99 5.07 9.24
CA ASN A 44 -2.23 3.86 8.95
C ASN A 44 -0.80 4.20 8.49
N LYS A 45 -0.64 5.21 7.62
CA LYS A 45 0.67 5.70 7.19
C LYS A 45 1.50 6.16 8.39
N LYS A 46 0.93 7.01 9.26
CA LYS A 46 1.58 7.48 10.49
C LYS A 46 1.97 6.34 11.42
N ALA A 47 1.11 5.33 11.58
CA ALA A 47 1.39 4.17 12.41
C ALA A 47 2.58 3.35 11.87
N ILE A 48 2.63 3.15 10.57
CA ILE A 48 3.74 2.46 9.90
C ILE A 48 5.04 3.26 10.01
N GLU A 49 5.02 4.56 9.71
CA GLU A 49 6.19 5.45 9.84
C GLU A 49 6.73 5.47 11.27
N LYS A 50 5.83 5.50 12.27
CA LYS A 50 6.21 5.39 13.68
C LYS A 50 6.90 4.05 13.97
N GLY A 51 6.39 2.95 13.43
CA GLY A 51 6.98 1.62 13.57
C GLY A 51 8.39 1.55 12.97
N ILE A 52 8.59 2.12 11.77
CA ILE A 52 9.89 2.22 11.11
C ILE A 52 10.86 3.03 11.98
N LYS A 53 10.45 4.20 12.45
CA LYS A 53 11.28 5.04 13.34
C LYS A 53 11.67 4.32 14.63
N GLN A 54 10.74 3.58 15.23
CA GLN A 54 11.03 2.77 16.41
C GLN A 54 12.04 1.66 16.11
N ALA A 55 11.96 1.04 14.94
CA ALA A 55 12.92 0.04 14.50
C ALA A 55 14.32 0.64 14.33
N ASP A 56 14.43 1.80 13.69
CA ASP A 56 15.68 2.53 13.51
C ASP A 56 16.32 2.94 14.84
N GLU A 57 15.49 3.30 15.82
CA GLU A 57 15.90 3.59 17.20
C GLU A 57 16.23 2.33 18.03
N GLY A 58 16.15 1.13 17.44
CA GLY A 58 16.39 -0.14 18.12
C GLY A 58 15.30 -0.56 19.12
N LYS A 59 14.13 0.10 19.11
CA LYS A 59 12.98 -0.17 19.98
C LYS A 59 12.14 -1.35 19.48
N LEU A 60 12.81 -2.40 19.04
CA LEU A 60 12.18 -3.66 18.64
C LEU A 60 12.06 -4.58 19.84
N VAL A 61 10.97 -5.35 19.86
CA VAL A 61 10.77 -6.42 20.84
C VAL A 61 10.65 -7.73 20.09
N SER A 62 11.18 -8.81 20.68
CA SER A 62 11.00 -10.13 20.10
C SER A 62 9.52 -10.49 20.08
N ASN A 63 9.08 -11.25 19.07
CA ASN A 63 7.70 -11.74 18.99
C ASN A 63 7.29 -12.51 20.26
N LYS A 64 8.24 -13.26 20.85
CA LYS A 64 8.04 -14.00 22.11
C LYS A 64 7.71 -13.06 23.27
N ASP A 65 8.43 -11.94 23.39
CA ASP A 65 8.22 -10.97 24.46
C ASP A 65 6.96 -10.13 24.23
N ALA A 66 6.66 -9.77 22.98
CA ALA A 66 5.41 -9.12 22.61
C ALA A 66 4.20 -9.99 23.00
N LYS A 67 4.21 -11.28 22.64
CA LYS A 67 3.14 -12.22 22.98
C LYS A 67 2.95 -12.35 24.49
N LYS A 68 4.04 -12.51 25.25
CA LYS A 68 3.98 -12.56 26.73
C LYS A 68 3.31 -11.31 27.33
N ARG A 69 3.61 -10.12 26.80
CA ARG A 69 3.01 -8.86 27.29
C ARG A 69 1.51 -8.83 27.04
N ILE A 70 1.08 -9.27 25.86
CA ILE A 70 -0.33 -9.35 25.48
C ILE A 70 -1.06 -10.37 26.36
N ASP A 71 -0.51 -11.59 26.49
CA ASP A 71 -1.09 -12.66 27.32
C ASP A 71 -1.23 -12.22 28.78
N ASN A 72 -0.22 -11.53 29.33
CA ASN A 72 -0.26 -11.01 30.70
C ASN A 72 -1.31 -9.91 30.86
N PHE A 73 -1.47 -9.02 29.87
CA PHE A 73 -2.46 -7.96 29.92
C PHE A 73 -3.89 -8.54 29.99
N PHE A 74 -4.19 -9.53 29.15
CA PHE A 74 -5.50 -10.20 29.16
C PHE A 74 -5.73 -11.02 30.42
N ARG A 75 -4.69 -11.62 31.01
CA ARG A 75 -4.82 -12.36 32.27
C ARG A 75 -5.13 -11.45 33.47
N GLN A 76 -4.68 -10.20 33.45
CA GLN A 76 -4.86 -9.26 34.56
C GLN A 76 -6.13 -8.41 34.45
N ASN A 77 -6.65 -8.20 33.25
CA ASN A 77 -7.77 -7.30 32.98
C ASN A 77 -8.98 -8.00 32.33
N GLY A 78 -8.94 -9.33 32.22
CA GLY A 78 -10.00 -10.17 31.67
C GLY A 78 -10.84 -10.86 32.73
#